data_AF-A0A7C6FKK3-F1
#
_entry.id   AF-A0A7C6FKK3-F1
#
_cell.length_a   1.000
_cell.length_b   1.000
_cell.length_c   1.000
_cell.angle_alpha   90.00
_cell.angle_beta   90.00
_cell.angle_gamma   90.00
#
_symmetry.space_group_name_H-M   'P 1'
#
loop_
_entity.id
_entity.type
_entity.pdbx_description
1 polymer ?
#
loop_
_entity_poly.entity_id
_entity_poly.type
_entity_poly.pdbx_seq_one_letter_code
_entity_poly.pdbx_strand_id
1 'polypeptide(L)'
;MSENKREFDIKDTHELGQILDTVGDKVPKLIKDIMGSLYSKENAANMGQAVGTYYKELIAAGIPQEDALDMAKSMAFSLKDIQFNSGK
;
A
#
# COMPACT_ATOMS: atom_id res chain seq x y z
N MET A 1 42.02 -1.75 -34.64
CA MET A 1 40.63 -1.96 -34.17
C MET A 1 40.72 -2.22 -32.68
N SER A 2 40.11 -1.36 -31.86
CA SER A 2 40.22 -1.38 -30.39
C SER A 2 39.30 -2.44 -29.79
N GLU A 3 39.88 -3.49 -29.19
CA GLU A 3 39.13 -4.35 -28.27
C GLU A 3 39.00 -3.64 -26.92
N ASN A 4 37.87 -2.96 -26.71
CA ASN A 4 37.47 -2.48 -25.39
C ASN A 4 36.90 -3.65 -24.59
N LYS A 5 37.79 -4.53 -24.11
CA LYS A 5 37.43 -5.60 -23.18
C LYS A 5 37.52 -5.02 -21.77
N ARG A 6 36.41 -4.46 -21.28
CA ARG A 6 36.28 -4.04 -19.88
C ARG A 6 36.48 -5.27 -19.00
N GLU A 7 37.67 -5.40 -18.41
CA GLU A 7 37.88 -6.30 -17.27
C GLU A 7 36.95 -5.82 -16.16
N PHE A 8 35.93 -6.62 -15.84
CA PHE A 8 35.15 -6.41 -14.64
C PHE A 8 36.08 -6.65 -13.45
N ASP A 9 36.50 -5.56 -12.79
CA ASP A 9 37.35 -5.65 -11.61
C ASP A 9 36.59 -6.38 -10.50
N ILE A 10 37.29 -7.25 -9.77
CA ILE A 10 36.75 -7.98 -8.62
C ILE A 10 36.19 -6.98 -7.59
N LYS A 11 36.79 -5.78 -7.48
CA LYS A 11 36.26 -4.67 -6.67
C LYS A 11 34.85 -4.24 -7.07
N ASP A 12 34.61 -4.02 -8.37
CA ASP A 12 33.30 -3.61 -8.90
C ASP A 12 32.23 -4.67 -8.60
N THR A 13 32.59 -5.95 -8.73
CA THR A 13 31.65 -7.04 -8.42
C THR A 13 31.34 -7.15 -6.93
N HIS A 14 32.30 -6.87 -6.05
CA HIS A 14 32.07 -6.90 -4.60
C HIS A 14 31.23 -5.71 -4.13
N GLU A 15 31.50 -4.51 -4.64
CA GLU A 15 30.72 -3.31 -4.33
C GLU A 15 29.28 -3.43 -4.84
N LEU A 16 29.09 -3.97 -6.06
CA LEU A 16 27.76 -4.27 -6.58
C LEU A 16 27.02 -5.28 -5.70
N GLY A 17 27.70 -6.31 -5.19
CA GLY A 17 27.14 -7.26 -4.24
C GLY A 17 26.62 -6.57 -2.97
N GLN A 18 27.41 -5.67 -2.38
CA GLN A 18 27.00 -4.93 -1.17
C GLN A 18 25.80 -4.00 -1.42
N ILE A 19 25.73 -3.37 -2.59
CA ILE A 19 24.59 -2.55 -2.98
C ILE A 19 23.34 -3.42 -3.13
N LEU A 20 23.46 -4.56 -3.82
CA LEU A 20 22.34 -5.48 -4.03
C LEU A 20 21.85 -6.10 -2.72
N ASP A 21 22.75 -6.45 -1.81
CA ASP A 21 22.39 -6.92 -0.46
C ASP A 21 21.65 -5.82 0.31
N THR A 22 22.16 -4.59 0.28
CA THR A 22 21.50 -3.44 0.93
C THR A 22 20.11 -3.17 0.35
N VAL A 23 19.96 -3.24 -0.97
CA VAL A 23 18.65 -3.07 -1.64
C VAL A 23 17.72 -4.22 -1.28
N GLY A 24 18.23 -5.46 -1.29
CA GLY A 24 17.50 -6.68 -0.89
C GLY A 24 17.01 -6.64 0.55
N ASP A 25 17.72 -5.95 1.44
CA ASP A 25 17.31 -5.76 2.84
C ASP A 25 16.33 -4.59 3.00
N LYS A 26 16.62 -3.45 2.39
CA LYS A 26 15.91 -2.19 2.65
C LYS A 26 14.56 -2.11 1.93
N VAL A 27 14.49 -2.59 0.68
CA VAL A 27 13.26 -2.49 -0.13
C VAL A 27 12.12 -3.33 0.46
N PRO A 28 12.30 -4.63 0.79
CA PRO A 28 11.23 -5.42 1.38
C PRO A 28 10.80 -4.90 2.76
N LYS A 29 11.73 -4.36 3.54
CA LYS A 29 11.42 -3.73 4.82
C LYS A 29 10.53 -2.49 4.64
N LEU A 30 10.89 -1.60 3.70
CA LEU A 30 10.10 -0.42 3.40
C LEU A 30 8.67 -0.78 2.96
N ILE A 31 8.53 -1.79 2.08
CA ILE A 31 7.20 -2.29 1.67
C ILE A 31 6.42 -2.79 2.89
N LYS A 32 7.03 -3.59 3.77
CA LYS A 32 6.38 -4.08 4.99
C LYS A 32 5.97 -2.96 5.94
N ASP A 33 6.80 -1.93 6.09
CA ASP A 33 6.52 -0.80 6.98
C ASP A 33 5.40 0.08 6.43
N ILE A 34 5.36 0.34 5.12
CA ILE A 34 4.25 1.03 4.44
C ILE A 34 2.97 0.20 4.54
N MET A 35 3.04 -1.11 4.26
CA MET A 35 1.88 -1.98 4.40
C MET A 35 1.40 -2.06 5.84
N GLY A 36 2.32 -2.10 6.82
CA GLY A 36 1.99 -2.08 8.24
C GLY A 36 1.37 -0.77 8.72
N SER A 37 1.78 0.37 8.16
CA SER A 37 1.18 1.67 8.47
C SER A 37 -0.21 1.83 7.83
N LEU A 38 -0.37 1.38 6.58
CA LEU A 38 -1.65 1.45 5.87
C LEU A 38 -2.67 0.44 6.40
N TYR A 39 -2.23 -0.77 6.74
CA TYR A 39 -3.06 -1.84 7.31
C TYR A 39 -2.93 -1.97 8.82
N SER A 40 -2.55 -0.90 9.52
CA SER A 40 -2.53 -0.92 10.97
C SER A 40 -3.92 -1.32 11.49
N LYS A 41 -3.98 -2.12 12.55
CA LYS A 41 -5.26 -2.55 13.14
C LYS A 41 -6.16 -1.37 13.47
N GLU A 42 -5.55 -0.25 13.88
CA GLU A 42 -6.22 1.01 14.18
C GLU A 42 -6.84 1.64 12.93
N ASN A 43 -6.08 1.76 11.82
CA ASN A 43 -6.59 2.34 10.58
C ASN A 43 -7.71 1.48 9.98
N ALA A 44 -7.56 0.16 10.02
CA ALA A 44 -8.60 -0.77 9.61
C ALA A 44 -9.86 -0.66 10.48
N ALA A 45 -9.71 -0.52 11.81
CA ALA A 45 -10.83 -0.36 12.73
C ALA A 45 -11.56 0.98 12.50
N ASN A 46 -10.83 2.08 12.35
CA ASN A 46 -11.37 3.40 12.08
C ASN A 46 -12.14 3.43 10.74
N MET A 47 -11.58 2.81 9.70
CA MET A 47 -12.26 2.68 8.40
C MET A 47 -13.53 1.85 8.52
N GLY A 48 -13.49 0.70 9.20
CA GLY A 48 -14.65 -0.14 9.43
C GLY A 48 -15.76 0.59 10.20
N GLN A 49 -15.39 1.38 11.21
CA GLN A 49 -16.33 2.20 11.96
C GLN A 49 -16.96 3.29 11.10
N ALA A 50 -16.19 3.99 10.27
CA ALA A 50 -16.71 4.99 9.35
C ALA A 50 -17.74 4.39 8.36
N VAL A 51 -17.39 3.26 7.74
CA VAL A 51 -18.30 2.54 6.81
C VAL A 51 -19.56 2.05 7.52
N GLY A 52 -19.42 1.47 8.70
CA GLY A 52 -20.56 0.99 9.49
C GLY A 52 -21.48 2.10 9.97
N THR A 53 -20.93 3.24 10.41
CA THR A 53 -21.72 4.41 10.81
C THR A 53 -22.45 4.99 9.61
N TYR A 54 -21.78 5.18 8.47
CA TYR A 54 -22.43 5.66 7.26
C TYR A 54 -23.61 4.78 6.83
N TYR A 55 -23.42 3.46 6.79
CA TYR A 55 -24.51 2.52 6.52
C TYR A 55 -25.70 2.70 7.47
N LYS A 56 -25.45 2.79 8.79
CA LYS A 56 -26.52 2.98 9.79
C LYS A 56 -27.28 4.29 9.58
N GLU A 57 -26.59 5.37 9.26
CA GLU A 57 -27.21 6.67 8.97
C GLU A 57 -28.07 6.63 7.71
N LEU A 58 -27.64 5.92 6.66
CA LEU A 58 -28.44 5.73 5.43
C LEU A 58 -29.75 4.98 5.74
N ILE A 59 -29.68 3.91 6.52
CA ILE A 59 -30.87 3.18 6.98
C ILE A 59 -31.78 4.08 7.83
N ALA A 60 -31.21 4.85 8.74
CA ALA A 60 -31.95 5.78 9.59
C ALA A 60 -32.64 6.89 8.78
N ALA A 61 -32.04 7.30 7.65
CA ALA A 61 -32.61 8.23 6.70
C ALA A 61 -33.72 7.62 5.82
N GLY A 62 -34.02 6.33 5.97
CA GLY A 62 -35.07 5.64 5.23
C GLY A 62 -34.64 5.08 3.88
N ILE A 63 -33.33 5.00 3.61
CA ILE A 63 -32.81 4.37 2.38
C ILE A 63 -33.01 2.85 2.48
N PRO A 64 -33.53 2.19 1.43
CA PRO A 64 -33.66 0.74 1.39
C PRO A 64 -32.34 0.03 1.73
N GLN A 65 -32.44 -1.11 2.40
CA GLN A 65 -31.27 -1.80 2.94
C GLN A 65 -30.24 -2.18 1.87
N GLU A 66 -30.71 -2.62 0.71
CA GLU A 66 -29.88 -2.97 -0.44
C GLU A 66 -29.13 -1.76 -1.00
N ASP A 67 -29.83 -0.64 -1.20
CA ASP A 67 -29.24 0.61 -1.69
C ASP A 67 -28.22 1.18 -0.69
N ALA A 68 -28.56 1.17 0.61
CA ALA A 68 -27.66 1.63 1.67
C ALA A 68 -26.39 0.77 1.75
N LEU A 69 -26.52 -0.54 1.57
CA LEU A 69 -25.39 -1.46 1.55
C LEU A 69 -24.47 -1.19 0.36
N ASP A 70 -25.03 -0.96 -0.82
CA ASP A 70 -24.24 -0.68 -2.02
C ASP A 70 -23.54 0.68 -1.96
N MET A 71 -24.19 1.70 -1.39
CA MET A 71 -23.56 2.99 -1.07
C MET A 71 -22.40 2.84 -0.07
N ALA A 72 -22.58 2.06 0.99
CA ALA A 72 -21.54 1.82 1.98
C ALA A 72 -20.34 1.05 1.41
N LYS A 73 -20.58 0.05 0.55
CA LYS A 73 -19.51 -0.62 -0.21
C LYS A 73 -18.76 0.36 -1.10
N SER A 74 -19.48 1.22 -1.82
CA SER A 74 -18.88 2.25 -2.68
C SER A 74 -17.94 3.17 -1.88
N MET A 75 -18.38 3.67 -0.72
CA MET A 75 -17.53 4.46 0.17
C MET A 75 -16.30 3.69 0.66
N ALA A 76 -16.44 2.42 1.02
CA ALA A 76 -15.32 1.57 1.43
C ALA A 76 -14.27 1.42 0.32
N PHE A 77 -14.70 1.28 -0.93
CA PHE A 77 -13.79 1.26 -2.09
C PHE A 77 -13.11 2.61 -2.31
N SER A 78 -13.84 3.73 -2.23
CA SER A 78 -13.24 5.06 -2.37
C SER A 78 -12.20 5.36 -1.28
N LEU A 79 -12.46 4.99 -0.03
CA LEU A 79 -11.50 5.14 1.07
C LEU A 79 -10.23 4.33 0.82
N LYS A 80 -10.39 3.09 0.34
CA LYS A 80 -9.28 2.25 -0.08
C LYS A 80 -8.45 2.93 -1.17
N ASP A 81 -9.09 3.43 -2.22
CA ASP A 81 -8.40 4.04 -3.38
C ASP A 81 -7.64 5.32 -3.01
N ILE A 82 -8.22 6.17 -2.16
CA ILE A 82 -7.55 7.38 -1.63
C ILE A 82 -6.31 6.99 -0.84
N GLN A 83 -6.42 5.96 0.01
CA GLN A 83 -5.32 5.51 0.84
C GLN A 83 -4.16 4.92 0.00
N PHE A 84 -4.46 4.27 -1.14
CA PHE A 84 -3.42 3.78 -2.06
C PHE A 84 -2.81 4.86 -2.95
N ASN A 85 -3.59 5.85 -3.38
CA ASN A 85 -3.09 6.91 -4.27
C ASN A 85 -2.34 8.03 -3.54
N SER A 86 -2.50 8.16 -2.22
CA SER A 86 -1.79 9.16 -1.40
C SER A 86 -0.33 8.78 -1.08
N GLY A 87 0.11 7.58 -1.47
CA GLY A 87 1.49 7.10 -1.30
C GLY A 87 2.42 7.29 -2.51
N LYS A 88 2.02 8.08 -3.51
CA LYS A 88 2.86 8.49 -4.65
C LYS A 88 3.40 9.90 -4.46
#